data_AF-A0A2D8EUM6-F1
#
_entry.id   AF-A0A2D8EUM6-F1
#
_cell.length_a   1.000
_cell.length_b   1.000
_cell.length_c   1.000
_cell.angle_alpha   90.00
_cell.angle_beta   90.00
_cell.angle_gamma   90.00
#
_symmetry.space_group_name_H-M   'P 1'
#
loop_
_entity.id
_entity.type
_entity.pdbx_description
1 polymer ?
#
loop_
_entity_poly.entity_id
_entity_poly.type
_entity_poly.pdbx_seq_one_letter_code
_entity_poly.pdbx_strand_id
1 'polypeptide(L)' 'MSRNETIYTPILGKIKEMKDAWSSYITSGGASSHEDYRYTCGKIEALNILEEEVRTLEKRFIED' A
#
# COMPACT_ATOMS: atom_id res chain seq x y z
N MET A 1 21.27 -9.80 9.78
CA MET A 1 20.15 -9.55 8.87
C MET A 1 18.91 -10.16 9.51
N SER A 2 17.87 -9.37 9.73
CA SER A 2 16.63 -9.81 10.37
C SER A 2 15.95 -10.87 9.49
N ARG A 3 15.37 -11.92 10.09
CA ARG A 3 14.91 -13.15 9.43
C ARG A 3 13.78 -12.99 8.37
N ASN A 4 13.33 -11.77 8.07
CA ASN A 4 12.15 -11.51 7.22
C ASN A 4 12.38 -10.51 6.08
N GLU A 5 13.63 -10.12 5.78
CA GLU A 5 13.89 -9.26 4.61
C GLU A 5 13.98 -10.11 3.34
N THR A 6 13.02 -9.91 2.44
CA THR A 6 12.99 -10.50 1.10
C THR A 6 13.26 -9.42 0.05
N ILE A 7 13.43 -9.83 -1.21
CA ILE A 7 13.50 -8.89 -2.34
C ILE A 7 12.24 -8.02 -2.47
N TYR A 8 11.12 -8.44 -1.87
CA TYR A 8 9.84 -7.72 -1.88
C TYR A 8 9.74 -6.67 -0.76
N THR A 9 10.60 -6.73 0.25
CA THR A 9 10.56 -5.82 1.41
C THR A 9 10.62 -4.34 1.01
N PRO A 10 11.49 -3.89 0.07
CA PRO A 10 11.48 -2.49 -0.38
C PRO A 10 10.18 -2.08 -1.05
N ILE A 11 9.55 -2.99 -1.81
CA ILE A 11 8.29 -2.74 -2.51
C ILE A 11 7.15 -2.59 -1.50
N LEU A 12 7.04 -3.53 -0.55
CA LEU A 12 6.06 -3.48 0.53
C LEU A 12 6.24 -2.22 1.40
N GLY A 13 7.48 -1.83 1.67
CA GLY A 13 7.81 -0.58 2.34
C GLY A 13 7.26 0.63 1.58
N LYS A 14 7.46 0.68 0.26
CA LYS A 14 6.97 1.78 -0.57
C LYS A 14 5.43 1.85 -0.63
N ILE A 15 4.77 0.70 -0.74
CA ILE A 15 3.30 0.61 -0.71
C ILE A 15 2.76 1.18 0.61
N LYS A 16 3.38 0.80 1.73
CA LYS A 16 3.01 1.32 3.06
C LYS A 16 3.18 2.83 3.14
N GLU A 17 4.33 3.37 2.72
CA GLU A 17 4.55 4.83 2.69
C GLU A 17 3.45 5.57 1.91
N MET A 18 3.06 5.03 0.75
CA MET A 18 2.00 5.64 -0.07
C MET A 18 0.63 5.57 0.61
N LYS A 19 0.29 4.44 1.25
CA LYS A 19 -0.95 4.30 2.03
C LYS A 19 -1.01 5.29 3.18
N ASP A 20 0.09 5.43 3.92
CA ASP A 20 0.20 6.38 5.03
C ASP A 20 0.06 7.83 4.53
N ALA A 21 0.67 8.17 3.40
CA ALA A 21 0.56 9.50 2.79
C ALA A 21 -0.89 9.83 2.37
N TRP A 22 -1.59 8.92 1.68
CA TRP A 22 -2.98 9.15 1.28
C TRP A 22 -3.92 9.18 2.49
N SER A 23 -3.70 8.33 3.49
CA SER A 23 -4.47 8.34 4.74
C SER A 23 -4.27 9.64 5.51
N SER A 24 -3.03 10.14 5.57
CA SER A 24 -2.72 11.44 6.17
C SER A 24 -3.39 12.57 5.41
N TYR A 25 -3.39 12.54 4.07
CA TYR A 25 -4.04 13.55 3.25
C TYR A 25 -5.56 13.60 3.49
N ILE A 26 -6.24 12.46 3.60
CA ILE A 26 -7.68 12.44 3.93
C ILE A 26 -7.92 12.97 5.34
N THR A 27 -7.19 12.45 6.34
CA THR A 27 -7.41 12.79 7.75
C THR A 27 -7.05 14.25 8.07
N SER A 28 -6.16 14.88 7.29
CA SER A 28 -5.85 16.31 7.38
C SER A 28 -6.85 17.21 6.64
N GLY A 29 -7.96 16.67 6.12
CA GLY A 29 -8.96 17.43 5.37
C GLY A 29 -8.52 17.81 3.94
N GLY A 30 -7.56 17.08 3.37
CA GLY A 30 -7.04 17.35 2.03
C GLY A 30 -8.06 17.14 0.92
N ALA A 31 -9.04 16.24 1.11
CA ALA A 31 -10.15 16.04 0.20
C ALA A 31 -11.30 17.00 0.53
N SER A 32 -11.47 18.04 -0.28
CA SER A 32 -12.46 19.11 -0.07
C SER A 32 -13.79 18.87 -0.79
N SER A 33 -13.85 17.89 -1.70
CA SER A 33 -15.06 17.49 -2.42
C SER A 33 -15.33 16.00 -2.28
N HIS A 34 -16.59 15.60 -2.52
CA HIS A 34 -16.97 14.18 -2.55
C HIS A 34 -16.21 13.42 -3.66
N GLU A 35 -15.97 14.06 -4.80
CA GLU A 35 -15.22 13.46 -5.91
C GLU A 35 -13.76 13.21 -5.52
N ASP A 36 -13.10 14.20 -4.91
CA ASP A 36 -11.72 14.06 -4.43
C ASP A 36 -11.60 12.99 -3.34
N TYR A 37 -12.59 12.94 -2.43
CA TYR A 37 -12.64 11.90 -1.41
C TYR A 37 -12.76 10.51 -2.04
N ARG A 38 -13.72 10.33 -2.95
CA ARG A 38 -13.93 9.05 -3.66
C ARG A 38 -12.67 8.63 -4.43
N TYR A 39 -12.04 9.58 -5.13
CA TYR A 39 -10.81 9.33 -5.88
C TYR A 39 -9.67 8.90 -4.95
N THR A 40 -9.52 9.57 -3.80
CA THR A 40 -8.47 9.24 -2.83
C THR A 40 -8.71 7.88 -2.16
N CYS A 41 -9.94 7.56 -1.78
CA CYS A 41 -10.30 6.23 -1.31
C CYS A 41 -9.97 5.14 -2.34
N GLY A 42 -10.24 5.40 -3.63
CA GLY A 42 -9.89 4.49 -4.72
C GLY A 42 -8.38 4.23 -4.83
N LYS A 43 -7.54 5.25 -4.59
CA LYS A 43 -6.08 5.08 -4.55
C LYS A 43 -5.64 4.20 -3.38
N ILE A 44 -6.21 4.40 -2.20
CA ILE A 44 -5.89 3.58 -1.02
C ILE A 44 -6.29 2.12 -1.26
N GLU A 45 -7.46 1.89 -1.86
CA GLU A 45 -7.92 0.54 -2.19
C GLU A 45 -7.02 -0.16 -3.22
N ALA A 46 -6.62 0.55 -4.29
CA ALA A 46 -5.68 0.01 -5.26
C ALA A 46 -4.33 -0.37 -4.63
N LEU A 47 -3.86 0.39 -3.63
CA LEU A 47 -2.64 0.07 -2.89
C LEU A 47 -2.82 -1.15 -1.97
N ASN A 48 -4.00 -1.37 -1.38
CA ASN A 48 -4.30 -2.58 -0.61
C ASN A 48 -4.22 -3.82 -1.50
N ILE A 49 -4.87 -3.79 -2.66
CA ILE A 49 -4.85 -4.89 -3.63
C ILE A 49 -3.41 -5.19 -4.06
N LEU A 50 -2.63 -4.14 -4.38
CA LEU A 50 -1.23 -4.32 -4.76
C LEU A 50 -0.38 -4.93 -3.64
N GLU A 51 -0.61 -4.54 -2.38
CA GLU A 51 0.07 -5.13 -1.23
C GLU A 51 -0.21 -6.64 -1.13
N GLU A 52 -1.46 -7.04 -1.28
CA GLU A 52 -1.88 -8.44 -1.24
C GLU A 52 -1.26 -9.28 -2.37
N GLU A 53 -1.23 -8.74 -3.59
CA GLU A 53 -0.59 -9.40 -4.74
C GLU A 53 0.90 -9.59 -4.52
N VAL A 54 1.61 -8.56 -4.03
CA VAL A 54 3.05 -8.67 -3.74
C VAL A 54 3.31 -9.71 -2.64
N ARG A 55 2.49 -9.75 -1.58
CA ARG A 55 2.60 -10.77 -0.53
C ARG A 55 2.29 -12.17 -1.05
N THR A 56 1.36 -12.29 -2.00
CA THR A 56 1.04 -13.57 -2.64
C THR A 56 2.21 -14.07 -3.46
N LEU A 57 2.87 -13.19 -4.22
CA LEU A 57 4.10 -13.52 -4.94
C LEU A 57 5.21 -13.91 -3.95
N GLU A 58 5.44 -13.12 -2.91
CA GLU A 58 6.44 -13.41 -1.88
C GLU A 58 6.28 -14.81 -1.28
N LYS A 59 5.05 -15.21 -0.93
CA LYS A 59 4.77 -16.56 -0.43
C LYS A 59 5.10 -17.65 -1.44
N ARG A 60 4.67 -17.51 -2.70
CA ARG A 60 4.94 -18.50 -3.76
C ARG A 60 6.44 -18.74 -3.95
N PHE A 61 7.24 -17.67 -3.96
CA PHE A 61 8.69 -17.77 -4.15
C PHE A 61 9.48 -18.22 -2.90
N ILE A 62 8.85 -18.26 -1.73
CA ILE A 62 9.45 -18.86 -0.51
C ILE A 62 9.08 -20.36 -0.42
N GLU A 63 7.95 -20.76 -0.99
CA GLU A 63 7.45 -22.14 -0.99
C GLU A 63 8.02 -23.00 -2.14
N ASP A 64 8.54 -22.38 -3.20
CA ASP A 64 9.35 -23.01 -4.26
C ASP A 64 10.85 -23.08 -3.90
#